data_AF-A0A496RAT2-F1
#
_entry.id   AF-A0A496RAT2-F1
#
_cell.length_a   1.000
_cell.length_b   1.000
_cell.length_c   1.000
_cell.angle_alpha   90.00
_cell.angle_beta   90.00
_cell.angle_gamma   90.00
#
_symmetry.space_group_name_H-M   'P 1'
#
loop_
_entity.id
_entity.type
_entity.pdbx_description
1 polymer ?
#
loop_
_entity_poly.entity_id
_entity_poly.type
_entity_poly.pdbx_seq_one_letter_code
_entity_poly.pdbx_strand_id
1 'polypeptide(L)'
;MVTPGSCRDSNAHITTDKYLQTSNLQIFAAGEVLATPGLVYVAAKEGRRSAGNSFADVPVPLTHDNVPEIIFTHPQIAKVGITEDTAVERGFKVSTTSLYIADTPYGLANNDTKGIIKLIKNADSEELLSGEIMTKDAGNMIQTLTIAIQAHTRAGDIINTYFPYLTAVEGIKLGAIIFEKNVHTLSCCG
;
A
#
# COMPACT_ATOMS: atom_id res chain seq x y z
N MET A 1 -26.32 2.08 -2.67
CA MET A 1 -27.41 2.67 -1.85
C MET A 1 -27.78 1.66 -0.77
N VAL A 2 -27.69 2.05 0.51
CA VAL A 2 -28.12 1.20 1.64
C VAL A 2 -29.65 1.25 1.72
N THR A 3 -30.30 0.09 1.74
CA THR A 3 -31.76 -0.01 1.91
C THR A 3 -32.13 0.43 3.33
N PRO A 4 -33.07 1.35 3.55
CA PRO A 4 -33.46 1.78 4.91
C PRO A 4 -33.89 0.57 5.75
N GLY A 5 -33.17 0.28 6.84
CA GLY A 5 -33.42 -0.85 7.75
C GLY A 5 -32.59 -2.12 7.50
N SER A 6 -31.83 -2.20 6.41
CA SER A 6 -30.89 -3.30 6.13
C SER A 6 -29.49 -2.94 6.66
N CYS A 7 -28.91 -3.76 7.53
CA CYS A 7 -27.49 -3.68 7.90
C CYS A 7 -26.54 -4.13 6.78
N ARG A 8 -27.04 -4.26 5.54
CA ARG A 8 -26.32 -4.76 4.38
C ARG A 8 -26.34 -3.81 3.19
N ASP A 9 -25.26 -3.80 2.42
CA ASP A 9 -25.15 -3.12 1.14
C ASP A 9 -25.85 -3.89 0.00
N SER A 10 -25.74 -3.38 -1.23
CA SER A 10 -26.34 -4.02 -2.43
C SER A 10 -25.71 -5.36 -2.81
N ASN A 11 -24.52 -5.67 -2.29
CA ASN A 11 -23.80 -6.92 -2.52
C ASN A 11 -23.92 -7.88 -1.32
N ALA A 12 -24.82 -7.58 -0.38
CA ALA A 12 -25.06 -8.33 0.84
C ALA A 12 -23.90 -8.32 1.87
N HIS A 13 -22.91 -7.42 1.74
CA HIS A 13 -21.93 -7.20 2.81
C HIS A 13 -22.57 -6.50 3.98
N ILE A 14 -22.12 -6.79 5.20
CA ILE A 14 -22.50 -6.05 6.40
C ILE A 14 -21.83 -4.68 6.39
N THR A 15 -22.62 -3.63 6.56
CA THR A 15 -22.11 -2.26 6.67
C THR A 15 -21.65 -1.97 8.08
N THR A 16 -20.45 -1.42 8.24
CA THR A 16 -19.92 -0.93 9.51
C THR A 16 -19.44 0.51 9.40
N ASP A 17 -19.30 1.17 10.54
CA ASP A 17 -18.55 2.42 10.62
C ASP A 17 -17.03 2.17 10.61
N LYS A 18 -16.24 3.24 10.78
CA LYS A 18 -14.77 3.19 10.84
C LYS A 18 -14.21 2.43 12.06
N TYR A 19 -15.07 2.06 13.02
CA TYR A 19 -14.73 1.31 14.23
C TYR A 19 -15.15 -0.16 14.14
N LEU A 20 -15.65 -0.60 12.97
CA LEU A 20 -16.18 -1.94 12.69
C LEU A 20 -17.50 -2.26 13.43
N GLN A 21 -18.19 -1.22 13.90
CA GLN A 21 -19.48 -1.34 14.56
C GLN A 21 -20.60 -1.32 13.51
N THR A 22 -21.57 -2.22 13.64
CA THR A 22 -22.75 -2.27 12.75
C THR A 22 -23.78 -1.21 13.17
N SER A 23 -24.92 -1.16 12.47
CA SER A 23 -26.06 -0.32 12.89
C SER A 23 -26.64 -0.71 14.27
N ASN A 24 -26.36 -1.91 14.76
CA ASN A 24 -26.64 -2.29 16.15
C ASN A 24 -25.38 -2.05 16.99
N LEU A 25 -25.48 -1.16 17.99
CA LEU A 25 -24.36 -0.72 18.82
C LEU A 25 -23.71 -1.85 19.64
N GLN A 26 -24.36 -3.02 19.80
CA GLN A 26 -23.80 -4.17 20.49
C GLN A 26 -23.16 -5.20 19.54
N ILE A 27 -23.21 -4.97 18.23
CA ILE A 27 -22.76 -5.92 17.21
C ILE A 27 -21.65 -5.30 16.37
N PHE A 28 -20.55 -6.05 16.25
CA PHE A 28 -19.41 -5.76 15.39
C PHE A 28 -19.31 -6.81 14.29
N ALA A 29 -18.67 -6.46 13.18
CA ALA A 29 -18.43 -7.37 12.07
C ALA A 29 -16.98 -7.23 11.56
N ALA A 30 -16.43 -8.34 11.06
CA ALA A 30 -15.05 -8.44 10.60
C ALA A 30 -14.92 -9.54 9.54
N GLY A 31 -13.90 -9.43 8.69
CA GLY A 31 -13.59 -10.35 7.63
C GLY A 31 -14.43 -10.14 6.37
N GLU A 32 -14.47 -11.16 5.52
CA GLU A 32 -15.07 -11.12 4.18
C GLU A 32 -16.59 -10.85 4.17
N VAL A 33 -17.22 -10.78 5.34
CA VAL A 33 -18.61 -10.31 5.47
C VAL A 33 -18.71 -8.81 5.18
N LEU A 34 -17.60 -8.08 5.29
CA LEU A 34 -17.49 -6.64 5.03
C LEU A 34 -17.08 -6.38 3.58
N ALA A 35 -17.36 -5.17 3.09
CA ALA A 35 -16.84 -4.68 1.82
C ALA A 35 -15.38 -4.19 1.93
N THR A 36 -14.51 -4.99 2.56
CA THR A 36 -13.07 -4.72 2.75
C THR A 36 -12.24 -5.75 1.97
N PRO A 37 -10.91 -5.56 1.79
CA PRO A 37 -10.10 -6.52 1.05
C PRO A 37 -10.18 -7.93 1.63
N GLY A 38 -10.56 -8.91 0.79
CA GLY A 38 -10.73 -10.32 1.16
C GLY A 38 -9.40 -11.05 1.41
N LEU A 39 -8.74 -10.70 2.50
CA LEU A 39 -7.40 -11.17 2.86
C LEU A 39 -7.36 -11.62 4.32
N VAL A 40 -6.72 -12.76 4.58
CA VAL A 40 -6.70 -13.36 5.92
C VAL A 40 -6.10 -12.43 7.00
N TYR A 41 -5.07 -11.66 6.64
CA TYR A 41 -4.44 -10.70 7.57
C TYR A 41 -5.28 -9.43 7.77
N VAL A 42 -6.15 -9.09 6.81
CA VAL A 42 -7.16 -8.02 7.00
C VAL A 42 -8.23 -8.50 7.97
N ALA A 43 -8.82 -9.68 7.72
CA ALA A 43 -9.82 -10.29 8.58
C ALA A 43 -9.31 -10.47 10.02
N ALA A 44 -8.06 -10.92 10.20
CA ALA A 44 -7.46 -11.05 11.52
C ALA A 44 -7.28 -9.70 12.25
N LYS A 45 -6.83 -8.66 11.53
CA LYS A 45 -6.67 -7.30 12.08
C LYS A 45 -8.03 -6.68 12.44
N GLU A 46 -9.03 -6.87 11.60
CA GLU A 46 -10.41 -6.45 11.84
C GLU A 46 -11.03 -7.18 13.03
N GLY A 47 -10.84 -8.49 13.14
CA GLY A 47 -11.33 -9.28 14.28
C GLY A 47 -10.72 -8.80 15.59
N ARG A 48 -9.38 -8.59 15.61
CA ARG A 48 -8.69 -8.00 16.76
C ARG A 48 -9.20 -6.60 17.09
N ARG A 49 -9.43 -5.76 16.08
CA ARG A 49 -9.94 -4.40 16.28
C ARG A 49 -11.36 -4.40 16.81
N SER A 50 -12.24 -5.23 16.25
CA SER A 50 -13.63 -5.37 16.67
C SER A 50 -13.73 -5.82 18.11
N ALA A 51 -12.96 -6.86 18.49
CA ALA A 51 -12.89 -7.33 19.87
C ALA A 51 -12.31 -6.25 20.81
N GLY A 52 -11.30 -5.49 20.38
CA GLY A 52 -10.78 -4.38 21.17
C GLY A 52 -11.82 -3.27 21.38
N ASN A 53 -12.51 -2.86 20.31
CA ASN A 53 -13.50 -1.79 20.35
C ASN A 53 -14.77 -2.20 21.09
N SER A 54 -15.12 -3.48 21.16
CA SER A 54 -16.29 -3.95 21.92
C SER A 54 -16.15 -3.79 23.44
N PHE A 55 -14.93 -3.61 23.96
CA PHE A 55 -14.65 -3.39 25.39
C PHE A 55 -14.02 -2.02 25.67
N ALA A 56 -13.84 -1.17 24.65
CA ALA A 56 -13.15 0.10 24.80
C ALA A 56 -14.13 1.24 25.14
N ASP A 57 -13.77 2.06 26.13
CA ASP A 57 -14.46 3.33 26.37
C ASP A 57 -14.27 4.31 25.21
N VAL A 58 -13.11 4.25 24.56
CA VAL A 58 -12.75 5.05 23.39
C VAL A 58 -12.37 4.13 22.22
N PRO A 59 -13.29 3.87 21.27
CA PRO A 59 -13.01 3.07 20.10
C PRO A 59 -11.91 3.67 19.23
N VAL A 60 -11.09 2.82 18.63
CA VAL A 60 -10.00 3.22 17.73
C VAL A 60 -10.39 2.87 16.30
N PRO A 61 -10.24 3.80 15.33
CA PRO A 61 -10.62 3.50 13.96
C PRO A 61 -9.66 2.48 13.32
N LEU A 62 -10.13 1.84 12.25
CA LEU A 62 -9.30 1.05 11.35
C LEU A 62 -9.39 1.65 9.95
N THR A 63 -8.24 1.85 9.33
CA THR A 63 -8.11 2.17 7.91
C THR A 63 -7.50 0.98 7.18
N HIS A 64 -7.87 0.85 5.91
CA HIS A 64 -7.38 -0.17 4.99
C HIS A 64 -6.48 0.42 3.89
N ASP A 65 -6.19 1.72 3.95
CA ASP A 65 -5.36 2.40 2.94
C ASP A 65 -3.94 1.84 2.83
N ASN A 66 -3.43 1.20 3.88
CA ASN A 66 -2.08 0.63 3.94
C ASN A 66 -2.06 -0.90 3.94
N VAL A 67 -3.10 -1.56 3.45
CA VAL A 67 -3.12 -3.02 3.30
C VAL A 67 -2.23 -3.40 2.09
N PRO A 68 -1.14 -4.17 2.28
CA PRO A 68 -0.43 -4.73 1.14
C PRO A 68 -1.26 -5.86 0.52
N GLU A 69 -1.31 -5.91 -0.80
CA GLU A 69 -1.94 -6.99 -1.56
C GLU A 69 -0.88 -7.66 -2.44
N ILE A 70 -0.89 -8.99 -2.53
CA ILE A 70 0.13 -9.76 -3.25
C ILE A 70 -0.54 -10.84 -4.11
N ILE A 71 -0.12 -10.93 -5.37
CA ILE A 71 -0.46 -11.99 -6.31
C ILE A 71 0.80 -12.84 -6.55
N PHE A 72 0.74 -14.11 -6.16
CA PHE A 72 1.86 -15.06 -6.19
C PHE A 72 2.09 -15.70 -7.57
N THR A 73 2.18 -14.87 -8.61
CA THR A 73 2.58 -15.26 -9.98
C THR A 73 4.10 -15.22 -10.16
N HIS A 74 4.58 -15.53 -11.37
CA HIS A 74 5.99 -15.38 -11.74
C HIS A 74 6.12 -14.44 -12.96
N PRO A 75 6.57 -13.18 -12.80
CA PRO A 75 6.92 -12.50 -11.53
C PRO A 75 5.71 -12.28 -10.61
N GLN A 76 5.98 -12.03 -9.32
CA GLN A 76 4.95 -11.64 -8.36
C GLN A 76 4.49 -10.21 -8.64
N ILE A 77 3.27 -9.89 -8.24
CA ILE A 77 2.74 -8.52 -8.28
C ILE A 77 2.32 -8.16 -6.86
N ALA A 78 2.76 -7.02 -6.36
CA ALA A 78 2.39 -6.53 -5.04
C ALA A 78 2.06 -5.04 -5.10
N LYS A 79 1.09 -4.60 -4.31
CA LYS A 79 0.72 -3.18 -4.20
C LYS A 79 0.36 -2.82 -2.77
N VAL A 80 0.50 -1.55 -2.42
CA VAL A 80 0.05 -0.98 -1.15
C VAL A 80 -0.25 0.51 -1.35
N GLY A 81 -1.14 1.07 -0.54
CA GLY A 81 -1.52 2.48 -0.64
C GLY A 81 -2.79 2.70 -1.44
N ILE A 82 -3.09 3.97 -1.68
CA ILE A 82 -4.27 4.39 -2.45
C ILE A 82 -3.94 4.52 -3.94
N THR A 83 -4.94 4.27 -4.80
CA THR A 83 -4.77 4.47 -6.24
C THR A 83 -4.62 5.95 -6.58
N GLU A 84 -4.09 6.24 -7.76
CA GLU A 84 -3.98 7.61 -8.29
C GLU A 84 -5.35 8.31 -8.33
N ASP A 85 -6.37 7.62 -8.84
CA ASP A 85 -7.75 8.12 -8.87
C ASP A 85 -8.26 8.45 -7.47
N THR A 86 -8.08 7.54 -6.51
CA THR A 86 -8.47 7.76 -5.10
C THR A 86 -7.71 8.95 -4.50
N ALA A 87 -6.43 9.12 -4.84
CA ALA A 87 -5.63 10.22 -4.34
C ALA A 87 -6.12 11.57 -4.90
N VAL A 88 -6.45 11.63 -6.18
CA VAL A 88 -7.02 12.82 -6.83
C VAL A 88 -8.42 13.14 -6.27
N GLU A 89 -9.27 12.13 -6.06
CA GLU A 89 -10.58 12.28 -5.41
C GLU A 89 -10.47 12.84 -3.98
N ARG A 90 -9.40 12.48 -3.26
CA ARG A 90 -9.06 13.03 -1.94
C ARG A 90 -8.39 14.40 -1.99
N GLY A 91 -8.22 14.98 -3.17
CA GLY A 91 -7.67 16.32 -3.38
C GLY A 91 -6.14 16.39 -3.33
N PHE A 92 -5.44 15.26 -3.39
CA PHE A 92 -3.99 15.26 -3.48
C PHE A 92 -3.53 15.61 -4.89
N LYS A 93 -2.51 16.45 -4.99
CA LYS A 93 -1.71 16.58 -6.21
C LYS A 93 -0.76 15.40 -6.27
N VAL A 94 -0.87 14.56 -7.28
CA VAL A 94 -0.07 13.33 -7.40
C VAL A 94 1.18 13.55 -8.25
N SER A 95 2.25 12.87 -7.89
CA SER A 95 3.43 12.66 -8.73
C SER A 95 3.76 11.18 -8.74
N THR A 96 4.08 10.64 -9.91
CA THR A 96 4.22 9.21 -10.15
C THR A 96 5.56 8.92 -10.81
N THR A 97 6.26 7.87 -10.36
CA THR A 97 7.48 7.36 -10.99
C THR A 97 7.31 5.91 -11.43
N SER A 98 8.16 5.48 -12.36
CA SER A 98 8.24 4.10 -12.81
C SER A 98 9.69 3.75 -13.12
N LEU A 99 10.18 2.70 -12.47
CA LEU A 99 11.52 2.15 -12.66
C LEU A 99 11.39 0.73 -13.20
N TYR A 100 11.99 0.45 -14.35
CA TYR A 100 12.09 -0.92 -14.85
C TYR A 100 13.23 -1.65 -14.14
N ILE A 101 13.02 -2.93 -13.81
CA ILE A 101 14.07 -3.74 -13.19
C ILE A 101 15.29 -3.90 -14.11
N ALA A 102 15.07 -3.81 -15.43
CA ALA A 102 16.13 -3.74 -16.44
C ALA A 102 17.15 -2.61 -16.19
N ASP A 103 16.72 -1.51 -15.56
CA ASP A 103 17.54 -0.33 -15.28
C ASP A 103 18.20 -0.39 -13.89
N THR A 104 18.10 -1.53 -13.19
CA THR A 104 18.65 -1.70 -11.84
C THR A 104 19.91 -2.57 -11.84
N PRO A 105 20.90 -2.28 -10.98
CA PRO A 105 22.06 -3.16 -10.78
C PRO A 105 21.65 -4.61 -10.47
N TYR A 106 20.59 -4.78 -9.68
CA TYR A 106 20.05 -6.08 -9.33
C TYR A 106 19.52 -6.87 -10.54
N GLY A 107 18.73 -6.23 -11.41
CA GLY A 107 18.17 -6.87 -12.61
C GLY A 107 19.27 -7.27 -13.60
N LEU A 108 20.25 -6.38 -13.78
CA LEU A 108 21.43 -6.64 -14.61
C LEU A 108 22.28 -7.79 -14.07
N ALA A 109 22.56 -7.81 -12.77
CA ALA A 109 23.40 -8.83 -12.15
C ALA A 109 22.75 -10.23 -12.14
N ASN A 110 21.42 -10.30 -11.99
CA ASN A 110 20.70 -11.58 -11.99
C ASN A 110 20.31 -12.07 -13.40
N ASN A 111 20.54 -11.26 -14.45
CA ASN A 111 20.03 -11.52 -15.79
C ASN A 111 18.51 -11.80 -15.81
N ASP A 112 17.78 -11.16 -14.89
CA ASP A 112 16.33 -11.21 -14.76
C ASP A 112 15.82 -9.77 -14.70
N THR A 113 15.46 -9.25 -15.86
CA THR A 113 15.09 -7.86 -16.07
C THR A 113 13.57 -7.65 -16.06
N LYS A 114 12.80 -8.72 -15.85
CA LYS A 114 11.33 -8.67 -15.83
C LYS A 114 10.87 -7.97 -14.57
N GLY A 115 10.33 -6.78 -14.73
CA GLY A 115 9.66 -6.11 -13.63
C GLY A 115 9.59 -4.60 -13.74
N ILE A 116 8.80 -4.04 -12.84
CA ILE A 116 8.62 -2.60 -12.70
C ILE A 116 8.34 -2.26 -11.24
N ILE A 117 8.80 -1.10 -10.79
CA ILE A 117 8.46 -0.49 -9.51
C ILE A 117 7.83 0.86 -9.82
N LYS A 118 6.58 1.05 -9.44
CA LYS A 118 5.86 2.32 -9.56
C LYS A 118 5.62 2.88 -8.18
N LEU A 119 5.90 4.17 -7.98
CA LEU A 119 5.63 4.88 -6.73
C LEU A 119 4.74 6.08 -7.01
N ILE A 120 3.89 6.42 -6.06
CA ILE A 120 3.01 7.59 -6.11
C ILE A 120 3.21 8.38 -4.82
N LYS A 121 3.47 9.69 -4.93
CA LYS A 121 3.57 10.62 -3.80
C LYS A 121 2.59 11.78 -3.93
N ASN A 122 2.29 12.41 -2.81
CA ASN A 122 1.70 13.75 -2.79
C ASN A 122 2.78 14.77 -3.17
N ALA A 123 2.56 15.53 -4.24
CA ALA A 123 3.49 16.52 -4.76
C ALA A 123 3.60 17.78 -3.89
N ASP A 124 2.64 18.02 -2.98
CA ASP A 124 2.69 19.17 -2.07
C ASP A 124 3.39 18.82 -0.76
N SER A 125 3.11 17.64 -0.18
CA SER A 125 3.70 17.21 1.11
C SER A 125 4.95 16.34 0.97
N GLU A 126 5.22 15.84 -0.24
CA GLU A 126 6.26 14.85 -0.55
C GLU A 126 6.04 13.46 0.06
N GLU A 127 4.89 13.23 0.72
CA GLU A 127 4.53 11.98 1.37
C GLU A 127 4.27 10.87 0.33
N LEU A 128 4.84 9.68 0.56
CA LEU A 128 4.56 8.50 -0.25
C LEU A 128 3.12 8.02 0.01
N LEU A 129 2.31 7.95 -1.05
CA LEU A 129 0.90 7.54 -0.97
C LEU A 129 0.68 6.08 -1.36
N SER A 130 1.50 5.56 -2.28
CA SER A 130 1.37 4.20 -2.80
C SER A 130 2.66 3.70 -3.45
N GLY A 131 2.77 2.38 -3.55
CA GLY A 131 3.60 1.79 -4.59
C GLY A 131 3.13 0.41 -5.04
N GLU A 132 3.54 0.09 -6.25
CA GLU A 132 3.23 -1.13 -6.98
C GLU A 132 4.54 -1.74 -7.45
N ILE A 133 4.71 -3.04 -7.26
CA ILE A 133 5.95 -3.77 -7.52
C ILE A 133 5.59 -5.02 -8.30
N MET A 134 6.23 -5.21 -9.45
CA MET A 134 6.22 -6.48 -10.18
C MET A 134 7.66 -6.96 -10.30
N THR A 135 8.05 -7.98 -9.52
CA THR A 135 9.39 -8.59 -9.51
C THR A 135 9.28 -10.02 -8.98
N LYS A 136 10.35 -10.83 -9.03
CA LYS A 136 10.33 -12.17 -8.39
C LYS A 136 10.11 -12.13 -6.87
N ASP A 137 10.52 -11.03 -6.21
CA ASP A 137 10.51 -10.86 -4.75
C ASP A 137 9.48 -9.80 -4.29
N ALA A 138 8.50 -9.45 -5.13
CA ALA A 138 7.59 -8.33 -4.89
C ALA A 138 6.87 -8.42 -3.54
N GLY A 139 6.43 -9.62 -3.14
CA GLY A 139 5.75 -9.85 -1.87
C GLY A 139 6.61 -9.58 -0.64
N ASN A 140 7.93 -9.72 -0.74
CA ASN A 140 8.85 -9.34 0.34
C ASN A 140 9.15 -7.84 0.30
N MET A 141 9.36 -7.28 -0.90
CA MET A 141 9.68 -5.87 -1.09
C MET A 141 8.56 -4.92 -0.64
N ILE A 142 7.30 -5.30 -0.89
CA ILE A 142 6.15 -4.45 -0.62
C ILE A 142 6.04 -4.03 0.85
N GLN A 143 6.54 -4.87 1.76
CA GLN A 143 6.51 -4.59 3.19
C GLN A 143 7.31 -3.34 3.57
N THR A 144 8.39 -3.01 2.85
CA THR A 144 9.14 -1.76 3.02
C THR A 144 8.24 -0.55 2.73
N LEU A 145 7.46 -0.60 1.65
CA LEU A 145 6.51 0.46 1.30
C LEU A 145 5.33 0.53 2.27
N THR A 146 4.83 -0.63 2.73
CA THR A 146 3.75 -0.70 3.73
C THR A 146 4.13 0.06 5.01
N ILE A 147 5.34 -0.17 5.51
CA ILE A 147 5.84 0.52 6.71
C ILE A 147 6.04 2.00 6.43
N ALA A 148 6.63 2.35 5.28
CA ALA A 148 6.88 3.75 4.91
C ALA A 148 5.58 4.56 4.82
N ILE A 149 4.55 4.03 4.16
CA ILE A 149 3.22 4.67 4.03
C ILE A 149 2.53 4.75 5.39
N GLN A 150 2.59 3.70 6.21
CA GLN A 150 2.03 3.74 7.56
C GLN A 150 2.70 4.82 8.43
N ALA A 151 3.98 5.10 8.19
CA ALA A 151 4.74 6.12 8.91
C ALA A 151 4.65 7.53 8.27
N HIS A 152 3.83 7.72 7.22
CA HIS A 152 3.73 8.99 6.49
C HIS A 152 5.10 9.50 5.99
N THR A 153 5.93 8.57 5.52
CA THR A 153 7.32 8.82 5.10
C THR A 153 7.36 9.65 3.82
N ARG A 154 8.26 10.62 3.73
CA ARG A 154 8.46 11.41 2.49
C ARG A 154 9.37 10.68 1.50
N ALA A 155 9.20 10.94 0.21
CA ALA A 155 10.06 10.38 -0.83
C ALA A 155 11.55 10.67 -0.55
N GLY A 156 11.88 11.88 -0.09
CA GLY A 156 13.23 12.26 0.32
C GLY A 156 13.80 11.41 1.47
N ASP A 157 12.97 10.95 2.41
CA ASP A 157 13.44 10.10 3.51
C ASP A 157 13.85 8.71 2.99
N ILE A 158 13.12 8.18 2.00
CA ILE A 158 13.46 6.92 1.31
C ILE A 158 14.80 7.09 0.57
N ILE A 159 14.99 8.19 -0.14
CA ILE A 159 16.22 8.51 -0.87
C ILE A 159 17.43 8.54 0.09
N ASN A 160 17.26 9.17 1.26
CA ASN A 160 18.32 9.33 2.26
C ASN A 160 18.55 8.09 3.12
N THR A 161 17.75 7.03 2.95
CA THR A 161 17.93 5.76 3.68
C THR A 161 19.00 4.89 3.01
N TYR A 162 19.73 4.11 3.82
CA TYR A 162 20.63 3.08 3.33
C TYR A 162 19.84 1.88 2.80
N PHE A 163 20.05 1.56 1.53
CA PHE A 163 19.60 0.33 0.91
C PHE A 163 20.84 -0.49 0.54
N PRO A 164 20.91 -1.78 0.89
CA PRO A 164 22.00 -2.62 0.47
C PRO A 164 22.04 -2.74 -1.06
N TYR A 165 23.22 -2.49 -1.63
CA TYR A 165 23.44 -2.56 -3.08
C TYR A 165 23.18 -3.97 -3.61
N LEU A 166 22.72 -4.08 -4.87
CA LEU A 166 22.38 -5.35 -5.55
C LEU A 166 21.26 -6.14 -4.86
N THR A 167 20.32 -5.45 -4.19
CA THR A 167 19.11 -6.08 -3.68
C THR A 167 17.89 -5.60 -4.47
N ALA A 168 16.87 -6.45 -4.61
CA ALA A 168 15.65 -6.07 -5.31
C ALA A 168 14.99 -4.83 -4.67
N VAL A 169 15.03 -4.78 -3.33
CA VAL A 169 14.45 -3.71 -2.51
C VAL A 169 15.15 -2.36 -2.73
N GLU A 170 16.42 -2.32 -3.15
CA GLU A 170 17.10 -1.09 -3.59
C GLU A 170 16.36 -0.38 -4.72
N GLY A 171 15.64 -1.12 -5.56
CA GLY A 171 14.80 -0.55 -6.60
C GLY A 171 13.74 0.43 -6.08
N ILE A 172 13.29 0.30 -4.83
CA ILE A 172 12.40 1.30 -4.20
C ILE A 172 13.10 2.65 -4.07
N LYS A 173 14.35 2.65 -3.58
CA LYS A 173 15.15 3.87 -3.47
C LYS A 173 15.42 4.48 -4.84
N LEU A 174 15.84 3.66 -5.81
CA LEU A 174 16.06 4.13 -7.18
C LEU A 174 14.79 4.72 -7.79
N GLY A 175 13.63 4.08 -7.58
CA GLY A 175 12.34 4.58 -8.04
C GLY A 175 11.92 5.90 -7.39
N ALA A 176 12.31 6.12 -6.12
CA ALA A 176 12.08 7.39 -5.43
C ALA A 176 13.00 8.51 -5.97
N ILE A 177 14.26 8.21 -6.30
CA ILE A 177 15.19 9.20 -6.88
C ILE A 177 14.67 9.76 -8.21
N ILE A 178 13.89 8.99 -8.98
CA ILE A 178 13.28 9.46 -10.24
C ILE A 178 12.35 10.67 -10.02
N PHE A 179 11.82 10.87 -8.80
CA PHE A 179 11.05 12.08 -8.50
C PHE A 179 11.89 13.36 -8.60
N GLU A 180 13.20 13.27 -8.37
CA GLU A 180 14.12 14.42 -8.36
C GLU A 180 14.96 14.51 -9.64
N LYS A 181 15.28 13.36 -10.25
CA LYS A 181 16.27 13.26 -11.33
C LYS A 181 15.76 12.39 -12.47
N ASN A 182 16.25 12.66 -13.68
CA ASN A 182 15.91 11.86 -14.85
C ASN A 182 16.70 10.53 -14.85
N VAL A 183 16.03 9.40 -15.07
CA VAL A 183 16.58 8.04 -14.88
C VAL A 183 17.85 7.79 -15.69
N HIS A 184 17.95 8.38 -16.87
CA HIS A 184 19.12 8.28 -17.76
C HIS A 184 20.37 9.03 -17.26
N THR A 185 20.27 9.74 -16.13
CA THR A 185 21.39 10.50 -15.53
C THR A 185 21.85 9.93 -14.18
N LEU A 186 21.29 8.81 -13.74
CA LEU A 186 21.66 8.17 -12.47
C LEU A 186 22.91 7.30 -12.63
N SER A 187 24.07 7.83 -12.24
CA SER A 187 25.28 7.04 -12.01
C SER A 187 25.17 6.28 -10.67
N CYS A 188 25.77 5.09 -10.57
CA CYS A 188 25.61 4.04 -9.54
C CYS A 188 25.51 4.42 -8.05
N CYS A 189 25.73 5.68 -7.63
CA CYS A 189 25.66 6.12 -6.24
C CYS A 189 25.10 7.56 -6.06
N GLY A 190 24.36 8.12 -7.04
CA GLY A 190 23.98 9.54 -7.06
C GLY A 190 22.56 9.87 -6.63
#